data_AF-A0A7Y5Y7L7-F1
#
_entry.id   AF-A0A7Y5Y7L7-F1
#
_cell.length_a   1.000
_cell.length_b   1.000
_cell.length_c   1.000
_cell.angle_alpha   90.00
_cell.angle_beta   90.00
_cell.angle_gamma   90.00
#
_symmetry.space_group_name_H-M   'P 1'
#
loop_
_entity.id
_entity.type
_entity.pdbx_description
1 polymer ?
#
loop_
_entity_poly.entity_id
_entity_poly.type
_entity_poly.pdbx_seq_one_letter_code
_entity_poly.pdbx_strand_id
1 'polypeptide(L)'
;MDERIFQFKAGRPIPEWDLKHRLPINNPVGPECQDTSTVFRINSTFMDVTDQPYRERQWLAGGVLVSCLGVAGGMWSYYLTRVLYPDAGGILGDLYCLVITFLFGYFAFRHGRDEFFSLKRRPIRFNRKEKKLYAIRRRRFFAKPGQGDITWEVPWDENAIFCI
;
A
#
# COMPACT_ATOMS: atom_id res chain seq x y z
N MET A 1 8.79 3.78 -16.05
CA MET A 1 7.39 4.28 -16.17
C MET A 1 6.83 4.37 -14.76
N ASP A 2 5.85 5.22 -14.49
CA ASP A 2 5.32 5.43 -13.14
C ASP A 2 4.42 4.24 -12.74
N GLU A 3 5.01 3.26 -12.02
CA GLU A 3 4.40 1.96 -11.70
C GLU A 3 3.26 2.05 -10.65
N ARG A 4 2.89 3.25 -10.22
CA ARG A 4 2.01 3.50 -9.06
C ARG A 4 0.54 3.73 -9.40
N ILE A 5 0.12 3.57 -10.66
CA ILE A 5 -1.23 3.95 -11.15
C ILE A 5 -2.03 2.76 -11.71
N PHE A 6 -1.50 1.54 -11.71
CA PHE A 6 -2.26 0.39 -12.17
C PHE A 6 -3.29 -0.02 -11.11
N GLN A 7 -4.51 0.45 -11.27
CA GLN A 7 -5.64 -0.08 -10.51
C GLN A 7 -5.91 -1.51 -10.99
N PHE A 8 -5.86 -2.45 -10.04
CA PHE A 8 -6.31 -3.82 -10.27
C PHE A 8 -7.72 -3.87 -10.89
N LYS A 9 -7.83 -4.52 -12.05
CA LYS A 9 -9.08 -4.66 -12.82
C LYS A 9 -9.40 -6.14 -13.09
N ALA A 10 -9.96 -6.82 -12.09
CA ALA A 10 -10.41 -8.21 -12.24
C ALA A 10 -11.42 -8.37 -13.38
N GLY A 11 -11.30 -9.46 -14.15
CA GLY A 11 -12.27 -9.85 -15.18
C GLY A 11 -12.24 -9.02 -16.47
N ARG A 12 -11.31 -8.06 -16.60
CA ARG A 12 -11.10 -7.34 -17.85
C ARG A 12 -10.07 -8.06 -18.73
N PRO A 13 -10.17 -7.96 -20.07
CA PRO A 13 -9.12 -8.45 -20.95
C PRO A 13 -7.81 -7.74 -20.65
N ILE A 14 -6.72 -8.46 -20.84
CA ILE A 14 -5.37 -7.99 -20.57
C ILE A 14 -5.02 -6.92 -21.62
N PRO A 15 -4.56 -5.72 -21.21
CA PRO A 15 -4.11 -4.70 -22.14
C PRO A 15 -3.02 -5.23 -23.09
N GLU A 16 -3.05 -4.79 -24.35
CA GLU A 16 -2.03 -5.18 -25.34
C GLU A 16 -0.61 -4.84 -24.88
N TRP A 17 -0.46 -3.73 -24.15
CA TRP A 17 0.83 -3.34 -23.58
C TRP A 17 1.36 -4.38 -22.59
N ASP A 18 0.52 -4.89 -21.68
CA ASP A 18 0.93 -5.91 -20.69
C ASP A 18 1.26 -7.24 -21.37
N LEU A 19 0.51 -7.61 -22.41
CA LEU A 19 0.80 -8.80 -23.22
C LEU A 19 2.16 -8.68 -23.91
N LYS A 20 2.47 -7.51 -24.48
CA LYS A 20 3.74 -7.25 -25.18
C LYS A 20 4.94 -7.22 -24.23
N HIS A 21 4.75 -6.81 -22.98
CA HIS A 21 5.80 -6.72 -21.96
C HIS A 21 5.77 -7.90 -20.98
N ARG A 22 5.08 -9.00 -21.33
CA ARG A 22 5.06 -10.21 -20.51
C ARG A 22 6.49 -10.75 -20.35
N LEU A 23 6.90 -10.93 -19.09
CA LEU A 23 8.19 -11.54 -18.77
C LEU A 23 8.21 -13.03 -19.16
N PRO A 24 9.34 -13.54 -19.69
CA PRO A 24 9.46 -14.95 -20.03
C PRO A 24 9.36 -15.82 -18.77
N ILE A 25 8.60 -16.91 -18.84
CA ILE A 25 8.36 -17.80 -17.69
C ILE A 25 9.55 -18.75 -17.46
N ASN A 26 10.16 -19.23 -18.56
CA ASN A 26 11.17 -20.29 -18.53
C ASN A 26 12.61 -19.77 -18.63
N ASN A 27 12.79 -18.47 -18.80
CA ASN A 27 14.12 -17.86 -18.97
C ASN A 27 14.35 -16.80 -17.90
N PRO A 28 15.60 -16.62 -17.43
CA PRO A 28 15.97 -15.48 -16.61
C PRO A 28 15.63 -14.18 -17.33
N VAL A 29 15.07 -13.22 -16.59
CA VAL A 29 14.74 -11.88 -17.11
C VAL A 29 15.99 -11.00 -17.25
N GLY A 30 17.08 -11.37 -16.57
CA GLY A 30 18.36 -10.67 -16.64
C GLY A 30 19.53 -11.62 -16.36
N PRO A 31 20.77 -11.16 -16.61
CA PRO A 31 21.98 -11.93 -16.36
C PRO A 31 22.24 -12.16 -14.87
N GLU A 32 21.73 -11.29 -14.02
CA GLU A 32 21.89 -11.33 -12.56
C GLU A 32 20.54 -11.53 -11.87
N CYS A 33 20.55 -12.31 -10.79
CA CYS A 33 19.42 -12.39 -9.88
C CYS A 33 19.45 -11.16 -8.95
N GLN A 34 18.53 -10.22 -9.15
CA GLN A 34 18.43 -9.02 -8.34
C GLN A 34 17.11 -9.02 -7.54
N ASP A 35 17.18 -8.61 -6.28
CA ASP A 35 16.01 -8.33 -5.44
C ASP A 35 16.12 -6.92 -4.86
N THR A 36 15.09 -6.11 -5.06
CA THR A 36 14.98 -4.76 -4.50
C THR A 36 14.38 -4.78 -3.10
N SER A 37 14.85 -5.70 -2.24
CA SER A 37 14.35 -5.93 -0.87
C SER A 37 12.85 -6.26 -0.79
N THR A 38 12.36 -7.02 -1.76
CA THR A 38 10.96 -7.44 -1.84
C THR A 38 10.76 -8.88 -1.41
N VAL A 39 11.78 -9.73 -1.53
CA VAL A 39 11.73 -11.12 -1.09
C VAL A 39 12.03 -11.18 0.41
N PHE A 40 11.17 -11.82 1.19
CA PHE A 40 11.39 -11.92 2.65
C PHE A 40 11.32 -13.34 3.19
N ARG A 41 10.87 -14.31 2.38
CA ARG A 41 10.90 -15.73 2.72
C ARG A 41 11.04 -16.55 1.47
N ILE A 42 12.02 -17.44 1.47
CA ILE A 42 12.23 -18.43 0.42
C ILE A 42 12.50 -19.78 1.06
N ASN A 43 11.87 -20.83 0.55
CA ASN A 43 12.19 -22.21 0.88
C ASN A 43 12.04 -23.06 -0.38
N SER A 44 11.98 -24.39 -0.28
CA SER A 44 11.80 -25.28 -1.44
C SER A 44 10.36 -25.29 -1.98
N THR A 45 9.34 -25.04 -1.15
CA THR A 45 7.92 -25.15 -1.52
C THR A 45 7.32 -23.85 -2.04
N PHE A 46 7.66 -22.71 -1.44
CA PHE A 46 7.13 -21.40 -1.81
C PHE A 46 8.16 -20.27 -1.64
N MET A 47 7.80 -19.13 -2.21
CA MET A 47 8.51 -17.85 -2.03
C MET A 47 7.48 -16.77 -1.71
N ASP A 48 7.72 -15.99 -0.65
CA ASP A 48 6.87 -14.85 -0.30
C ASP A 48 7.59 -13.55 -0.65
N VAL A 49 6.92 -12.74 -1.48
CA VAL A 49 7.40 -11.44 -1.97
C VAL A 49 6.42 -10.36 -1.50
N THR A 50 6.90 -9.17 -1.12
CA THR A 50 6.02 -8.03 -0.83
C THR A 50 5.73 -7.24 -2.10
N ASP A 51 4.48 -6.84 -2.25
CA ASP A 51 3.98 -6.02 -3.37
C ASP A 51 4.70 -4.67 -3.52
N GLN A 52 4.97 -4.01 -2.38
CA GLN A 52 5.68 -2.74 -2.34
C GLN A 52 7.04 -2.90 -1.66
N PRO A 53 8.11 -2.27 -2.18
CA PRO A 53 9.39 -2.20 -1.50
C PRO A 53 9.22 -1.57 -0.12
N TYR A 54 9.90 -2.14 0.89
CA TYR A 54 9.78 -1.66 2.27
C TYR A 54 10.12 -0.17 2.42
N ARG A 55 11.10 0.32 1.63
CA ARG A 55 11.50 1.73 1.59
C ARG A 55 10.36 2.65 1.18
N GLU A 56 9.61 2.32 0.14
CA GLU A 56 8.51 3.16 -0.35
C GLU A 56 7.37 3.23 0.66
N ARG A 57 7.10 2.09 1.31
CA ARG A 57 6.14 1.99 2.40
C ARG A 57 6.52 2.89 3.58
N GLN A 58 7.80 2.96 3.93
CA GLN A 58 8.30 3.87 4.97
C GLN A 58 8.16 5.35 4.58
N TRP A 59 8.41 5.70 3.31
CA TRP A 59 8.19 7.07 2.82
C TRP A 59 6.71 7.48 2.93
N LEU A 60 5.79 6.59 2.58
CA LEU A 60 4.36 6.84 2.72
C LEU A 60 3.95 6.98 4.19
N ALA A 61 4.46 6.11 5.07
CA ALA A 61 4.26 6.22 6.52
C ALA A 61 4.81 7.54 7.08
N GLY A 62 5.97 7.99 6.61
CA GLY A 62 6.54 9.30 6.94
C GLY A 62 5.63 10.45 6.51
N GLY A 63 5.07 10.40 5.29
CA GLY A 63 4.10 11.38 4.81
C GLY A 63 2.82 11.45 5.66
N VAL A 64 2.33 10.31 6.14
CA VAL A 64 1.20 10.27 7.08
C VAL A 64 1.59 10.86 8.44
N LEU A 65 2.78 10.56 8.96
CA LEU A 65 3.27 11.17 10.21
C LEU A 65 3.34 12.70 10.10
N VAL A 66 3.90 13.21 9.00
CA VAL A 66 3.92 14.66 8.71
C VAL A 66 2.50 15.23 8.65
N SER A 67 1.56 14.49 8.08
CA SER A 67 0.15 14.91 8.05
C SER A 67 -0.46 14.96 9.45
N CYS A 68 -0.18 13.98 10.32
CA CYS A 68 -0.60 14.01 11.72
C CYS A 68 0.01 15.21 12.48
N LEU A 69 1.28 15.53 12.23
CA LEU A 69 1.92 16.73 12.79
C LEU A 69 1.28 18.02 12.26
N GLY A 70 0.87 18.06 10.99
CA GLY A 70 0.11 19.18 10.43
C GLY A 70 -1.24 19.40 11.12
N VAL A 71 -1.96 18.31 11.42
CA VAL A 71 -3.20 18.35 12.23
C VAL A 71 -2.94 18.90 13.62
N ALA A 72 -1.92 18.37 14.32
CA ALA A 72 -1.55 18.85 15.64
C ALA A 72 -1.11 20.33 15.60
N GLY A 73 -0.39 20.73 14.56
CA GLY A 73 0.01 22.11 14.31
C GLY A 73 -1.18 23.04 14.13
N GLY A 74 -2.18 22.64 13.32
CA GLY A 74 -3.41 23.41 13.15
C GLY A 74 -4.20 23.60 14.44
N MET A 75 -4.34 22.53 15.25
CA MET A 75 -4.98 22.59 16.57
C MET A 75 -4.19 23.46 17.55
N TRP A 76 -2.85 23.35 17.52
CA TRP A 76 -1.97 24.15 18.36
C TRP A 76 -2.02 25.64 18.00
N SER A 77 -2.02 25.96 16.71
CA SER A 77 -2.21 27.33 16.23
C SER A 77 -3.54 27.90 16.69
N TYR A 78 -4.64 27.12 16.60
CA TYR A 78 -5.94 27.54 17.12
C TYR A 78 -5.90 27.82 18.63
N TYR A 79 -5.27 26.94 19.41
CA TYR A 79 -5.07 27.14 20.84
C TYR A 79 -4.28 28.44 21.12
N LEU A 80 -3.21 28.70 20.38
CA LEU A 80 -2.43 29.92 20.53
C LEU A 80 -3.25 31.17 20.21
N THR A 81 -4.01 31.20 19.12
CA THR A 81 -4.74 32.38 18.66
C THR A 81 -6.04 32.64 19.40
N ARG A 82 -6.56 31.67 20.16
CA ARG A 82 -7.82 31.84 20.91
C ARG A 82 -7.65 31.83 22.42
N VAL A 83 -6.65 31.12 22.94
CA VAL A 83 -6.46 30.96 24.39
C VAL A 83 -5.30 31.84 24.88
N LEU A 84 -4.12 31.73 24.26
CA LEU A 84 -2.97 32.52 24.71
C LEU A 84 -3.01 33.97 24.21
N TYR A 85 -3.38 34.16 22.94
CA TYR A 85 -3.34 35.46 22.27
C TYR A 85 -4.66 35.71 21.52
N PRO A 86 -5.76 35.97 22.23
CA PRO A 86 -7.11 36.02 21.67
C PRO A 86 -7.31 37.07 20.57
N ASP A 87 -6.48 38.12 20.53
CA ASP A 87 -6.54 39.19 19.52
C ASP A 87 -5.77 38.88 18.22
N ALA A 88 -5.00 37.79 18.19
CA ALA A 88 -4.05 37.52 17.09
C ALA A 88 -4.67 36.84 15.86
N GLY A 89 -5.80 36.14 16.01
CA GLY A 89 -6.37 35.29 14.94
C GLY A 89 -7.67 35.80 14.34
N GLY A 90 -8.61 36.26 15.17
CA GLY A 90 -9.97 36.56 14.74
C GLY A 90 -10.61 35.40 13.93
N ILE A 91 -11.63 35.72 13.14
CA ILE A 91 -12.37 34.71 12.36
C ILE A 91 -11.52 34.12 11.22
N LEU A 92 -10.66 34.94 10.59
CA LEU A 92 -9.80 34.48 9.49
C LEU A 92 -8.73 33.48 9.97
N GLY A 93 -8.16 33.69 11.16
CA GLY A 93 -7.23 32.76 11.78
C GLY A 93 -7.91 31.44 12.15
N ASP A 94 -9.14 31.49 12.67
CA ASP A 94 -9.93 30.29 12.97
C ASP A 94 -10.20 29.47 11.70
N LEU A 95 -10.61 30.13 10.61
CA LEU A 95 -10.83 29.48 9.30
C LEU A 95 -9.55 28.86 8.74
N TYR A 96 -8.42 29.56 8.85
CA TYR A 96 -7.13 29.04 8.42
C TYR A 96 -6.73 27.77 9.20
N CYS A 97 -6.84 27.80 10.54
CA CYS A 97 -6.54 26.65 11.38
C CYS A 97 -7.45 25.46 11.06
N LEU A 98 -8.75 25.73 10.83
CA LEU A 98 -9.72 24.72 10.43
C LEU A 98 -9.32 24.09 9.09
N VAL A 99 -9.04 24.89 8.06
CA VAL A 99 -8.65 24.39 6.73
C VAL A 99 -7.40 23.52 6.80
N ILE A 100 -6.36 23.95 7.53
CA ILE A 100 -5.14 23.14 7.73
C ILE A 100 -5.46 21.82 8.40
N THR A 101 -6.22 21.86 9.49
CA THR A 101 -6.57 20.66 10.26
C THR A 101 -7.35 19.66 9.40
N PHE A 102 -8.34 20.13 8.63
CA PHE A 102 -9.12 19.25 7.74
C PHE A 102 -8.32 18.73 6.56
N LEU A 103 -7.49 19.56 5.94
CA LEU A 103 -6.66 19.17 4.79
C LEU A 103 -5.66 18.08 5.18
N PHE A 104 -4.87 18.31 6.23
CA PHE A 104 -3.92 17.31 6.70
C PHE A 104 -4.62 16.11 7.34
N GLY A 105 -5.76 16.31 8.00
CA GLY A 105 -6.59 15.21 8.51
C GLY A 105 -7.11 14.30 7.40
N TYR A 106 -7.53 14.87 6.27
CA TYR A 106 -7.93 14.12 5.09
C TYR A 106 -6.78 13.28 4.53
N PHE A 107 -5.58 13.86 4.37
CA PHE A 107 -4.42 13.11 3.90
C PHE A 107 -4.00 12.00 4.88
N ALA A 108 -3.94 12.31 6.18
CA ALA A 108 -3.62 11.35 7.22
C ALA A 108 -4.61 10.17 7.22
N PHE A 109 -5.91 10.45 7.12
CA PHE A 109 -6.93 9.42 7.09
C PHE A 109 -6.91 8.61 5.79
N ARG A 110 -6.89 9.27 4.64
CA ARG A 110 -6.94 8.60 3.32
C ARG A 110 -5.76 7.69 3.10
N HIS A 111 -4.55 8.14 3.41
CA HIS A 111 -3.32 7.37 3.17
C HIS A 111 -2.95 6.49 4.36
N GLY A 112 -3.22 6.93 5.59
CA GLY A 112 -2.89 6.19 6.80
C GLY A 112 -3.79 4.99 7.05
N ARG A 113 -5.09 5.06 6.70
CA ARG A 113 -6.03 3.96 7.01
C ARG A 113 -5.59 2.63 6.41
N ASP A 114 -5.11 2.66 5.16
CA ASP A 114 -4.79 1.47 4.38
C ASP A 114 -3.36 0.99 4.67
N GLU A 115 -2.56 1.82 5.36
CA GLU A 115 -1.15 1.58 5.65
C GLU A 115 -0.94 1.05 7.08
N PHE A 116 -1.52 1.74 8.07
CA PHE A 116 -1.38 1.41 9.49
C PHE A 116 -2.31 0.30 9.96
N PHE A 117 -3.51 0.16 9.37
CA PHE A 117 -4.47 -0.89 9.73
C PHE A 117 -4.44 -2.09 8.76
N SER A 118 -3.40 -2.19 7.93
CA SER A 118 -3.17 -3.31 7.01
C SER A 118 -2.15 -4.30 7.58
N LEU A 119 -1.98 -5.42 6.87
CA LEU A 119 -0.92 -6.37 7.15
C LEU A 119 0.47 -5.69 7.13
N LYS A 120 1.36 -6.12 8.04
CA LYS A 120 2.77 -5.66 8.12
C LYS A 120 3.52 -5.82 6.79
N ARG A 121 3.13 -6.78 5.98
CA ARG A 121 3.55 -6.99 4.59
C ARG A 121 2.30 -7.35 3.79
N ARG A 122 2.20 -6.97 2.53
CA ARG A 122 1.12 -7.43 1.62
C ARG A 122 1.71 -8.53 0.73
N PRO A 123 1.83 -9.78 1.23
CA PRO A 123 2.63 -10.77 0.55
C PRO A 123 1.91 -11.36 -0.65
N ILE A 124 2.72 -11.66 -1.65
CA ILE A 124 2.42 -12.45 -2.82
C ILE A 124 3.20 -13.74 -2.63
N ARG A 125 2.50 -14.85 -2.46
CA ARG A 125 3.11 -16.17 -2.30
C ARG A 125 3.09 -16.91 -3.62
N PHE A 126 4.28 -17.26 -4.08
CA PHE A 126 4.52 -18.13 -5.22
C PHE A 126 4.66 -19.57 -4.70
N ASN A 127 3.61 -20.39 -4.79
CA ASN A 127 3.66 -21.78 -4.35
C ASN A 127 4.01 -22.71 -5.51
N ARG A 128 5.21 -23.29 -5.48
CA ARG A 128 5.70 -24.21 -6.53
C ARG A 128 5.05 -25.58 -6.45
N LYS A 129 4.68 -26.04 -5.25
CA LYS A 129 4.08 -27.37 -5.06
C LYS A 129 2.66 -27.42 -5.61
N GLU A 130 1.88 -26.39 -5.32
CA GLU A 130 0.49 -26.29 -5.77
C GLU A 130 0.34 -25.62 -7.14
N LYS A 131 1.43 -25.05 -7.68
CA LYS A 131 1.43 -24.23 -8.91
C LYS A 131 0.35 -23.13 -8.86
N LYS A 132 0.35 -22.37 -7.76
CA LYS A 132 -0.61 -21.29 -7.50
C LYS A 132 0.08 -20.05 -6.97
N LEU A 133 -0.46 -18.90 -7.33
CA LEU A 133 -0.13 -17.59 -6.80
C LEU A 133 -1.20 -17.16 -5.80
N TYR A 134 -0.76 -16.73 -4.61
CA TYR A 134 -1.65 -16.24 -3.56
C TYR A 134 -1.36 -14.77 -3.27
N ALA A 135 -2.33 -13.88 -3.46
CA ALA A 135 -2.21 -12.47 -3.11
C ALA A 135 -2.94 -12.20 -1.79
N ILE A 136 -2.19 -12.00 -0.71
CA ILE A 136 -2.75 -11.78 0.63
C ILE A 136 -2.86 -10.27 0.88
N ARG A 137 -4.09 -9.74 0.88
CA ARG A 137 -4.31 -8.28 0.95
C ARG A 137 -4.75 -7.78 2.30
N ARG A 138 -5.65 -8.51 2.97
CA ARG A 138 -6.24 -8.06 4.23
C ARG A 138 -6.46 -9.22 5.18
N ARG A 139 -6.11 -9.02 6.44
CA ARG A 139 -6.46 -9.95 7.51
C ARG A 139 -7.96 -9.89 7.78
N ARG A 140 -8.61 -11.04 7.85
CA ARG A 140 -9.99 -11.11 8.36
C ARG A 140 -9.91 -11.14 9.89
N PHE A 141 -10.03 -9.97 10.52
CA PHE A 141 -9.97 -9.86 11.99
C PHE A 141 -11.06 -10.66 12.72
N PHE A 142 -12.19 -10.93 12.06
CA PHE A 142 -13.33 -11.69 12.61
C PHE A 142 -13.67 -12.95 11.77
N ALA A 143 -12.68 -13.55 11.10
CA ALA A 143 -12.90 -14.80 10.38
C ALA A 143 -13.16 -15.98 11.32
N LYS A 144 -14.06 -16.88 10.92
CA LYS A 144 -14.20 -18.19 11.57
C LYS A 144 -12.88 -18.98 11.41
N PRO A 145 -12.55 -19.89 12.34
CA PRO A 145 -11.44 -20.82 12.16
C PRO A 145 -11.53 -21.50 10.79
N GLY A 146 -10.44 -21.43 10.01
CA GLY A 146 -10.38 -21.99 8.65
C GLY A 146 -10.78 -21.06 7.51
N GLN A 147 -11.34 -19.87 7.76
CA GLN A 147 -11.66 -18.89 6.71
C GLN A 147 -10.46 -18.07 6.22
N GLY A 148 -9.29 -18.19 6.86
CA GLY A 148 -8.03 -17.58 6.43
C GLY A 148 -8.04 -16.05 6.29
N ASP A 149 -6.96 -15.52 5.73
CA ASP A 149 -6.87 -14.12 5.29
C ASP A 149 -7.57 -13.95 3.93
N ILE A 150 -7.89 -12.70 3.52
CA ILE A 150 -8.38 -12.46 2.16
C ILE A 150 -7.23 -12.71 1.19
N THR A 151 -7.27 -13.88 0.55
CA THR A 151 -6.32 -14.35 -0.45
C THR A 151 -6.98 -14.45 -1.81
N TRP A 152 -6.40 -13.78 -2.80
CA TRP A 152 -6.72 -14.07 -4.20
C TRP A 152 -5.86 -15.23 -4.66
N GLU A 153 -6.46 -16.22 -5.29
CA GLU A 153 -5.76 -17.38 -5.85
C GLU A 153 -5.81 -17.32 -7.36
N VAL A 154 -4.65 -17.48 -8.00
CA VAL A 154 -4.54 -17.56 -9.45
C VAL A 154 -3.66 -18.77 -9.78
N PRO A 155 -4.04 -19.62 -10.76
CA PRO A 155 -3.16 -20.69 -11.21
C PRO A 155 -1.86 -20.10 -11.76
N TRP A 156 -0.75 -20.76 -11.45
CA TRP A 156 0.56 -20.40 -11.99
C TRP A 156 0.80 -21.22 -13.26
N ASP A 157 0.12 -20.83 -14.34
CA ASP A 157 0.21 -21.45 -15.66
C ASP A 157 0.44 -20.40 -16.77
N GLU A 158 0.54 -20.86 -18.02
CA GLU A 158 0.76 -19.97 -19.17
C GLU A 158 -0.50 -19.19 -19.58
N ASN A 159 -1.67 -19.63 -19.12
CA ASN A 159 -2.99 -19.13 -19.50
C ASN A 159 -3.48 -18.00 -18.57
N ALA A 160 -2.89 -17.90 -17.38
CA ALA A 160 -3.18 -16.86 -16.41
C ALA A 160 -2.06 -15.82 -16.32
N ILE A 161 -2.45 -14.56 -16.24
CA ILE A 161 -1.55 -13.44 -15.96
C ILE A 161 -1.97 -12.81 -14.63
N PHE A 162 -1.00 -12.63 -13.75
CA PHE A 162 -1.18 -12.02 -12.46
C PHE A 162 -0.55 -10.63 -12.47
N CYS A 163 -1.39 -9.61 -12.37
CA CYS A 163 -1.01 -8.19 -12.31
C CYS A 163 -1.64 -7.58 -11.05
N ILE A 164 -0.88 -6.74 -10.35
CA ILE A 164 -1.29 -6.10 -9.10
C ILE A 164 -1.27 -4.59 -9.27
#